data_AF-A0A3E0MZ11-F1
#
_entry.id   AF-A0A3E0MZ11-F1
#
_cell.length_a   1.000
_cell.length_b   1.000
_cell.length_c   1.000
_cell.angle_alpha   90.00
_cell.angle_beta   90.00
_cell.angle_gamma   90.00
#
_symmetry.space_group_name_H-M   'P 1'
#
loop_
_entity.id
_entity.type
_entity.pdbx_description
1 polymer ?
#
loop_
_entity_poly.entity_id
_entity_poly.type
_entity_poly.pdbx_seq_one_letter_code
_entity_poly.pdbx_strand_id
1 'polypeptide(L)'
;MAEQFDAYHKWLGIPPDEQPPNHYRLLGLVDFEADADVIEAAANQRMTYVRECAIGPHVDLSQQILNHIASARIELLQPETKAKYDAGLRKAAASDDIEEQDAANLGTVTEFPMPERRRVRRRGRQPALTRSWHLPVYGVATLVMLLVGVLLTDVVSSRMLAVAPLETRGGLEISPVGTLELRPETDTSDG
;
A
#
# COMPACT_ATOMS: atom_id res chain seq x y z
N MET A 1 7.70 -39.26 14.55
CA MET A 1 6.31 -38.92 14.18
C MET A 1 6.39 -37.76 13.23
N ALA A 2 5.75 -37.83 12.06
CA ALA A 2 5.79 -36.73 11.10
C ALA A 2 5.17 -35.49 11.77
N GLU A 3 5.93 -34.40 11.90
CA GLU A 3 5.38 -33.10 12.29
C GLU A 3 4.26 -32.77 11.29
N GLN A 4 3.03 -32.69 11.79
CA GLN A 4 1.89 -32.29 10.99
C GLN A 4 2.14 -30.88 10.46
N PHE A 5 1.85 -30.63 9.18
CA PHE A 5 2.10 -29.33 8.56
C PHE A 5 1.24 -28.25 9.24
N ASP A 6 1.88 -27.42 10.07
CA ASP A 6 1.24 -26.27 10.70
C ASP A 6 1.27 -25.07 9.75
N ALA A 7 0.14 -24.85 9.06
CA ALA A 7 0.00 -23.76 8.10
C ALA A 7 0.08 -22.37 8.75
N TYR A 8 -0.35 -22.20 10.01
CA TYR A 8 -0.23 -20.92 10.72
C TYR A 8 1.23 -20.59 10.98
N HIS A 9 2.01 -21.57 11.42
CA HIS A 9 3.43 -21.35 11.64
C HIS A 9 4.19 -21.17 10.32
N LYS A 10 3.97 -22.05 9.33
CA LYS A 10 4.74 -22.07 8.07
C LYS A 10 4.44 -20.89 7.15
N TRP A 11 3.20 -20.41 7.08
CA TRP A 11 2.83 -19.31 6.20
C TRP A 11 2.67 -17.98 6.94
N LEU A 12 2.12 -18.01 8.16
CA LEU A 12 1.82 -16.78 8.88
C LEU A 12 2.90 -16.43 9.92
N GLY A 13 3.84 -17.33 10.20
CA GLY A 13 4.88 -17.12 11.21
C GLY A 13 4.32 -17.09 12.63
N ILE A 14 3.17 -17.74 12.87
CA ILE A 14 2.51 -17.81 14.18
C ILE A 14 2.87 -19.17 14.81
N PRO A 15 3.78 -19.22 15.79
CA PRO A 15 4.19 -20.48 16.40
C PRO A 15 3.04 -21.12 17.19
N PRO A 16 3.07 -22.45 17.46
CA PRO A 16 2.02 -23.14 18.20
C PRO A 16 1.69 -22.54 19.58
N ASP A 17 2.69 -21.98 20.27
CA ASP A 17 2.53 -21.33 21.59
C ASP A 17 1.71 -20.02 21.53
N GLU A 18 1.51 -19.46 20.33
CA GLU A 18 0.70 -18.27 20.06
C GLU A 18 -0.64 -18.61 19.38
N GLN A 19 -0.99 -19.90 19.29
CA GLN A 19 -2.25 -20.34 18.68
C GLN A 19 -3.31 -20.65 19.76
N PRO A 20 -4.59 -20.25 19.54
CA PRO A 20 -5.10 -19.51 18.39
C PRO A 20 -4.69 -18.02 18.41
N PRO A 21 -4.34 -17.43 17.24
CA PRO A 21 -3.98 -16.03 17.17
C PRO A 21 -5.20 -15.12 17.39
N ASN A 22 -4.98 -13.94 17.97
CA ASN A 22 -5.96 -12.87 17.94
C ASN A 22 -6.11 -12.31 16.50
N HIS A 23 -7.12 -11.47 16.26
CA HIS A 23 -7.42 -10.96 14.91
C HIS A 23 -6.29 -10.06 14.36
N TYR A 24 -5.69 -9.23 15.20
CA TYR A 24 -4.55 -8.38 14.79
C TYR A 24 -3.32 -9.21 14.41
N ARG A 25 -2.98 -10.21 15.23
CA ARG A 25 -1.87 -11.15 15.02
C ARG A 25 -2.06 -11.97 13.75
N LEU A 26 -3.28 -12.38 13.46
CA LEU A 26 -3.63 -13.08 12.22
C LEU A 26 -3.34 -12.21 10.99
N LEU A 27 -3.71 -10.93 11.04
CA LEU A 27 -3.46 -9.95 9.97
C LEU A 27 -2.01 -9.44 9.92
N GLY A 28 -1.20 -9.72 10.96
CA GLY A 28 0.17 -9.22 11.07
C GLY A 28 0.25 -7.75 11.51
N LEU A 29 -0.76 -7.27 12.21
CA LEU A 29 -0.87 -5.91 12.73
C LEU A 29 -0.47 -5.82 14.20
N VAL A 30 -0.23 -4.59 14.65
CA VAL A 30 -0.16 -4.27 16.08
C VAL A 30 -1.57 -4.33 16.67
N ASP A 31 -1.69 -4.79 17.91
CA ASP A 31 -2.96 -4.82 18.62
C ASP A 31 -3.59 -3.41 18.67
N PHE A 32 -4.90 -3.37 18.47
CA PHE A 32 -5.70 -2.14 18.50
C PHE A 32 -5.37 -1.10 17.41
N GLU A 33 -4.82 -1.51 16.27
CA GLU A 33 -4.71 -0.65 15.08
C GLU A 33 -6.04 0.09 14.83
N ALA A 34 -5.96 1.40 14.61
CA ALA A 34 -7.11 2.28 14.50
C ALA A 34 -7.43 2.66 13.05
N ASP A 35 -6.43 2.63 12.18
CA ASP A 35 -6.58 3.01 10.78
C ASP A 35 -7.23 1.86 9.97
N ALA A 36 -8.43 2.12 9.45
CA ALA A 36 -9.18 1.15 8.67
C ALA A 36 -8.48 0.80 7.34
N ASP A 37 -7.79 1.75 6.71
CA ASP A 37 -7.09 1.52 5.45
C ASP A 37 -5.88 0.59 5.68
N VAL A 38 -5.20 0.74 6.82
CA VAL A 38 -4.11 -0.15 7.23
C VAL A 38 -4.64 -1.56 7.49
N ILE A 39 -5.77 -1.69 8.19
CA ILE A 39 -6.41 -3.00 8.45
C ILE A 39 -6.80 -3.68 7.14
N GLU A 40 -7.43 -2.94 6.22
CA GLU A 40 -7.84 -3.47 4.93
C GLU A 40 -6.64 -3.90 4.09
N ALA A 41 -5.61 -3.05 3.99
CA ALA A 41 -4.40 -3.36 3.23
C ALA A 41 -3.70 -4.62 3.77
N ALA A 42 -3.56 -4.74 5.09
CA ALA A 42 -2.95 -5.91 5.72
C ALA A 42 -3.75 -7.19 5.46
N ALA A 43 -5.08 -7.15 5.60
CA ALA A 43 -5.93 -8.29 5.28
C ALA A 43 -5.81 -8.71 3.81
N ASN A 44 -5.83 -7.75 2.89
CA ASN A 44 -5.69 -8.03 1.46
C ASN A 44 -4.33 -8.66 1.14
N GLN A 45 -3.24 -8.12 1.69
CA GLN A 45 -1.90 -8.69 1.53
C GLN A 45 -1.85 -10.13 2.05
N ARG A 46 -2.42 -10.38 3.23
CA ARG A 46 -2.42 -11.71 3.85
C ARG A 46 -3.22 -12.71 3.03
N MET A 47 -4.39 -12.33 2.53
CA MET A 47 -5.20 -13.18 1.66
C MET A 47 -4.48 -13.52 0.36
N THR A 48 -3.84 -12.54 -0.28
CA THR A 48 -3.08 -12.77 -1.51
C THR A 48 -1.96 -13.79 -1.29
N TYR A 49 -1.15 -13.60 -0.24
CA TYR A 49 -0.07 -14.52 0.08
C TYR A 49 -0.56 -15.95 0.37
N VAL A 50 -1.65 -16.09 1.13
CA VAL A 50 -2.19 -17.43 1.45
C VAL A 50 -2.76 -18.11 0.20
N ARG A 51 -3.37 -17.37 -0.74
CA ARG A 51 -3.79 -17.93 -2.03
C ARG A 51 -2.61 -18.40 -2.88
N GLU A 52 -1.50 -17.67 -2.87
CA GLU A 52 -0.27 -18.08 -3.57
C GLU A 52 0.34 -19.36 -2.96
N CYS A 53 0.18 -19.56 -1.65
CA CYS A 53 0.61 -20.77 -0.95
C CYS A 53 -0.31 -21.98 -1.17
N ALA A 54 -1.51 -21.78 -1.73
CA ALA A 54 -2.54 -22.80 -1.92
C ALA A 54 -2.24 -23.75 -3.10
N ILE A 55 -1.06 -24.39 -3.08
CA ILE A 55 -0.63 -25.32 -4.12
C ILE A 55 -0.52 -26.74 -3.54
N GLY A 56 -1.11 -27.71 -4.25
CA GLY A 56 -0.96 -29.14 -3.94
C GLY A 56 -1.76 -29.60 -2.71
N PRO A 57 -1.18 -30.39 -1.80
CA PRO A 57 -1.93 -31.10 -0.74
C PRO A 57 -2.46 -30.23 0.40
N HIS A 58 -2.16 -28.92 0.42
CA HIS A 58 -2.50 -28.01 1.52
C HIS A 58 -3.62 -27.00 1.17
N VAL A 59 -4.35 -27.22 0.07
CA VAL A 59 -5.45 -26.34 -0.38
C VAL A 59 -6.52 -26.18 0.72
N ASP A 60 -6.91 -27.27 1.38
CA ASP A 60 -7.93 -27.21 2.44
C ASP A 60 -7.48 -26.35 3.64
N LEU A 61 -6.19 -26.38 3.97
CA LEU A 61 -5.62 -25.55 5.04
C LEU A 61 -5.59 -24.07 4.63
N SER A 62 -5.26 -23.78 3.37
CA SER A 62 -5.28 -22.42 2.85
C SER A 62 -6.69 -21.82 2.90
N GLN A 63 -7.72 -22.60 2.55
CA GLN A 63 -9.10 -22.14 2.58
C GLN A 63 -9.57 -21.83 4.01
N GLN A 64 -9.18 -22.67 4.98
CA GLN A 64 -9.47 -22.42 6.39
C GLN A 64 -8.85 -21.10 6.87
N ILE A 65 -7.57 -20.87 6.54
CA ILE A 65 -6.90 -19.62 6.90
C ILE A 65 -7.55 -18.42 6.20
N LEU A 66 -7.91 -18.54 4.93
CA LEU A 66 -8.58 -17.47 4.19
C LEU A 66 -9.93 -17.10 4.83
N ASN A 67 -10.69 -18.09 5.30
CA ASN A 67 -11.94 -17.85 6.03
C ASN A 67 -11.67 -17.09 7.33
N HIS A 68 -10.65 -17.48 8.09
CA HIS A 68 -10.27 -16.78 9.33
C HIS A 68 -9.86 -15.33 9.06
N ILE A 69 -9.05 -15.09 8.01
CA ILE A 69 -8.63 -13.74 7.61
C ILE A 69 -9.86 -12.91 7.19
N ALA A 70 -10.81 -13.51 6.47
CA ALA A 70 -12.03 -12.84 6.05
C ALA A 70 -12.91 -12.43 7.24
N SER A 71 -13.11 -13.33 8.20
CA SER A 71 -13.82 -13.02 9.45
C SER A 71 -13.12 -11.89 10.21
N ALA A 72 -11.80 -11.96 10.37
CA ALA A 72 -11.04 -10.92 11.06
C ALA A 72 -11.15 -9.56 10.37
N ARG A 73 -11.08 -9.52 9.04
CA ARG A 73 -11.27 -8.30 8.25
C ARG A 73 -12.64 -7.68 8.50
N ILE A 74 -13.71 -8.48 8.47
CA ILE A 74 -15.09 -7.99 8.68
C ILE A 74 -15.24 -7.40 10.08
N GLU A 75 -14.77 -8.12 11.10
CA GLU A 75 -14.89 -7.70 12.50
C GLU A 75 -14.09 -6.44 12.80
N LEU A 76 -12.90 -6.29 12.23
CA LEU A 76 -12.02 -5.15 12.51
C LEU A 76 -12.32 -3.90 11.66
N LEU A 77 -12.92 -4.04 10.47
CA LEU A 77 -13.29 -2.88 9.64
C LEU A 77 -14.61 -2.23 10.07
N GLN A 78 -15.47 -2.95 10.76
CA GLN A 78 -16.72 -2.40 11.28
C GLN A 78 -16.48 -1.76 12.67
N PRO A 79 -16.74 -0.44 12.85
CA PRO A 79 -16.38 0.25 14.08
C PRO A 79 -17.04 -0.33 15.34
N GLU A 80 -18.30 -0.76 15.24
CA GLU A 80 -19.05 -1.31 16.37
C GLU A 80 -18.53 -2.69 16.80
N THR A 81 -18.28 -3.58 15.85
CA THR A 81 -17.74 -4.92 16.13
C THR A 81 -16.31 -4.83 16.63
N LYS A 82 -15.48 -3.96 16.03
CA LYS A 82 -14.13 -3.69 16.47
C LYS A 82 -14.09 -3.20 17.91
N ALA A 83 -14.94 -2.23 18.26
CA ALA A 83 -14.99 -1.70 19.62
C ALA A 83 -15.36 -2.79 20.65
N LYS A 84 -16.32 -3.65 20.31
CA LYS A 84 -16.70 -4.80 21.14
C LYS A 84 -15.57 -5.82 21.27
N TYR A 85 -14.91 -6.14 20.16
CA TYR A 85 -13.77 -7.04 20.10
C TYR A 85 -12.61 -6.52 20.96
N ASP A 86 -12.23 -5.25 20.78
CA ASP A 86 -11.16 -4.58 21.52
C ASP A 86 -11.46 -4.53 23.02
N ALA A 87 -12.71 -4.28 23.40
CA ALA A 87 -13.12 -4.32 24.80
C ALA A 87 -12.97 -5.73 25.40
N GLY A 88 -13.28 -6.77 24.63
CA GLY A 88 -13.04 -8.16 25.03
C GLY A 88 -11.55 -8.46 25.24
N LEU A 89 -10.70 -8.03 24.29
CA LEU A 89 -9.26 -8.27 24.35
C LEU A 89 -8.60 -7.57 25.54
N ARG A 90 -9.00 -6.33 25.85
CA ARG A 90 -8.50 -5.61 27.04
C ARG A 90 -8.91 -6.26 28.35
N LYS A 91 -10.12 -6.82 28.43
CA LYS A 91 -10.58 -7.54 29.63
C LYS A 91 -9.78 -8.81 29.86
N ALA A 92 -9.51 -9.58 28.80
CA ALA A 92 -8.70 -10.79 28.88
C ALA A 92 -7.25 -10.47 29.31
N ALA A 93 -6.66 -9.40 28.76
CA ALA A 93 -5.33 -8.96 29.18
C ALA A 93 -5.28 -8.56 30.67
N ALA A 94 -6.33 -7.89 31.17
CA ALA A 94 -6.40 -7.49 32.57
C ALA A 94 -6.59 -8.67 33.53
N SER A 95 -7.24 -9.76 33.12
CA SER A 95 -7.36 -10.96 33.96
C SER A 95 -6.04 -11.71 34.10
N ASP A 96 -5.26 -11.79 33.01
CA ASP A 96 -3.94 -12.45 33.03
C ASP A 96 -2.96 -11.74 33.98
N ASP A 97 -3.02 -10.41 34.04
CA ASP A 97 -2.20 -9.60 34.95
C ASP A 97 -2.53 -9.83 36.44
N ILE A 98 -3.80 -10.13 36.77
CA ILE A 98 -4.23 -10.39 38.16
C ILE A 98 -3.73 -11.75 38.64
N GLU A 99 -3.77 -12.78 37.80
CA GLU A 99 -3.27 -14.12 38.17
C GLU A 99 -1.76 -14.11 38.44
N GLU A 100 -0.97 -13.34 37.69
CA GLU A 100 0.47 -13.20 37.94
C GLU A 100 0.78 -12.39 39.21
N GLN A 101 -0.05 -11.39 39.55
CA GLN A 101 0.09 -10.60 40.78
C GLN A 101 -0.31 -11.39 42.04
N ASP A 102 -1.39 -12.17 41.98
CA ASP A 102 -1.81 -13.02 43.11
C ASP A 102 -0.82 -14.18 43.35
N ALA A 103 -0.29 -14.79 42.28
CA ALA A 103 0.76 -15.80 42.39
C ALA A 103 2.09 -15.23 42.94
N ALA A 104 2.40 -13.97 42.65
CA ALA A 104 3.57 -13.29 43.21
C ALA A 104 3.35 -12.92 44.70
N ASN A 105 2.14 -12.55 45.10
CA ASN A 105 1.83 -12.17 46.47
C ASN A 105 1.78 -13.38 47.43
N LEU A 106 1.39 -14.56 46.94
CA LEU A 106 1.40 -15.82 47.71
C LEU A 106 2.79 -16.48 47.86
N GLY A 107 3.83 -15.93 47.22
CA GLY A 107 5.19 -16.49 47.20
C GLY A 107 6.17 -15.99 48.27
N THR A 108 5.77 -15.05 49.15
CA THR A 108 6.72 -14.36 50.04
C THR A 108 7.18 -15.17 51.28
N VAL A 109 6.70 -16.40 51.51
CA VAL A 109 7.01 -17.13 52.77
C VAL A 109 7.87 -18.40 52.62
N THR A 110 8.27 -18.85 51.43
CA THR A 110 9.15 -20.04 51.37
C THR A 110 10.41 -19.81 50.53
N GLU A 111 11.47 -19.48 51.25
CA GLU A 111 12.86 -19.53 50.82
C GLU A 111 13.22 -20.96 50.37
N PHE A 112 13.18 -21.19 49.06
CA PHE A 112 13.86 -22.31 48.41
C PHE A 112 14.63 -21.77 47.20
N PRO A 113 15.97 -21.76 47.23
CA PRO A 113 16.75 -21.42 46.05
C PRO A 113 16.75 -22.64 45.13
N MET A 114 15.88 -22.64 44.11
CA MET A 114 15.95 -23.57 42.99
C MET A 114 16.38 -22.83 41.73
N PRO A 115 17.14 -23.50 40.83
CA PRO A 115 17.90 -22.86 39.79
C PRO A 115 16.96 -22.18 38.79
N GLU A 116 17.38 -21.01 38.33
CA GLU A 116 16.69 -20.17 37.35
C GLU A 116 16.14 -21.02 36.19
N ARG A 117 14.86 -21.41 36.31
CA ARG A 117 14.03 -21.55 35.12
C ARG A 117 14.03 -20.17 34.52
N ARG A 118 14.80 -20.01 33.44
CA ARG A 118 14.84 -18.83 32.58
C ARG A 118 13.40 -18.55 32.16
N ARG A 119 12.66 -17.82 33.01
CA ARG A 119 11.35 -17.28 32.72
C ARG A 119 11.60 -16.33 31.58
N VAL A 120 11.32 -16.78 30.37
CA VAL A 120 11.14 -15.88 29.24
C VAL A 120 9.90 -15.08 29.63
N ARG A 121 10.15 -14.00 30.37
CA ARG A 121 9.20 -12.94 30.64
C ARG A 121 8.49 -12.72 29.32
N ARG A 122 7.17 -12.94 29.28
CA ARG A 122 6.29 -12.35 28.26
C ARG A 122 6.30 -10.83 28.49
N ARG A 123 7.49 -10.24 28.38
CA ARG A 123 7.67 -8.81 28.27
C ARG A 123 7.12 -8.52 26.89
N GLY A 124 5.98 -7.85 26.85
CA GLY A 124 5.41 -7.28 25.64
C GLY A 124 6.57 -6.81 24.78
N ARG A 125 6.83 -7.55 23.72
CA ARG A 125 7.83 -7.21 22.73
C ARG A 125 7.20 -6.04 22.02
N GLN A 126 7.35 -4.85 22.60
CA GLN A 126 7.35 -3.62 21.85
C GLN A 126 8.38 -3.88 20.74
N PRO A 127 8.01 -3.94 19.45
CA PRO A 127 8.96 -3.48 18.46
C PRO A 127 9.11 -1.99 18.76
N ALA A 128 10.11 -1.66 19.58
CA ALA A 128 10.73 -0.38 19.50
C ALA A 128 11.29 -0.27 18.08
N LEU A 129 10.46 0.24 17.18
CA LEU A 129 10.95 0.98 16.04
C LEU A 129 10.03 2.17 15.81
N THR A 130 9.97 3.01 16.84
CA THR A 130 10.04 4.46 16.65
C THR A 130 11.30 4.78 15.84
N ARG A 131 11.27 4.50 14.54
CA ARG A 131 12.20 5.06 13.57
C ARG A 131 11.31 5.64 12.51
N SER A 132 11.00 6.91 12.71
CA SER A 132 10.40 7.74 11.69
C SER A 132 11.32 7.73 10.46
N TRP A 133 11.03 6.84 9.52
CA TRP A 133 11.58 6.88 8.18
C TRP A 133 10.81 7.91 7.37
N HIS A 134 10.97 9.18 7.75
CA HIS A 134 10.95 10.22 6.75
C HIS A 134 12.31 10.15 6.01
N LEU A 135 12.25 9.59 4.80
CA LEU A 135 13.12 9.83 3.62
C LEU A 135 14.34 8.92 3.38
N PRO A 136 14.42 8.33 2.15
CA PRO A 136 14.50 9.08 0.90
C PRO A 136 13.61 8.51 -0.24
N VAL A 137 12.32 8.86 -0.27
CA VAL A 137 11.46 8.65 -1.46
C VAL A 137 11.26 9.95 -2.24
N TYR A 138 11.65 11.12 -1.69
CA TYR A 138 11.53 12.38 -2.44
C TYR A 138 12.42 12.45 -3.69
N GLY A 139 13.49 11.66 -3.84
CA GLY A 139 14.35 11.75 -5.02
C GLY A 139 13.65 11.47 -6.35
N VAL A 140 12.78 10.47 -6.41
CA VAL A 140 12.06 10.10 -7.65
C VAL A 140 10.80 10.95 -7.82
N ALA A 141 10.07 11.22 -6.74
CA ALA A 141 8.86 12.04 -6.79
C ALA A 141 9.15 13.51 -7.16
N THR A 142 10.26 14.10 -6.66
CA THR A 142 10.65 15.46 -7.06
C THR A 142 11.17 15.50 -8.49
N LEU A 143 11.87 14.46 -8.95
CA LEU A 143 12.34 14.38 -10.34
C LEU A 143 11.16 14.25 -11.31
N VAL A 144 10.16 13.42 -10.99
CA VAL A 144 8.95 13.25 -11.80
C VAL A 144 8.10 14.54 -11.78
N MET A 145 7.95 15.20 -10.64
CA MET A 145 7.19 16.45 -10.54
C MET A 145 7.88 17.61 -11.26
N LEU A 146 9.22 17.68 -11.24
CA LEU A 146 9.99 18.64 -12.05
C LEU A 146 9.90 18.33 -13.55
N LEU A 147 9.98 17.05 -13.95
CA LEU A 147 9.83 16.65 -15.35
C LEU A 147 8.43 16.99 -15.89
N VAL A 148 7.37 16.72 -15.12
CA VAL A 148 5.99 17.08 -15.51
C VAL A 148 5.82 18.60 -15.58
N GLY A 149 6.42 19.35 -14.65
CA GLY A 149 6.40 20.83 -14.68
C GLY A 149 7.07 21.40 -15.95
N VAL A 150 8.26 20.91 -16.30
CA VAL A 150 8.99 21.35 -17.51
C VAL A 150 8.22 20.99 -18.78
N LEU A 151 7.62 19.79 -18.85
CA LEU A 151 6.87 19.35 -20.02
C LEU A 151 5.57 20.16 -20.23
N LEU A 152 4.94 20.61 -19.14
CA LEU A 152 3.77 21.49 -19.22
C LEU A 152 4.15 22.92 -19.67
N THR A 153 5.29 23.45 -19.23
CA THR A 153 5.76 24.76 -19.71
C THR A 153 6.11 24.75 -21.19
N ASP A 154 6.69 23.66 -21.71
CA ASP A 154 7.07 23.52 -23.12
C ASP A 154 5.85 23.45 -24.06
N VAL A 155 4.78 22.75 -23.63
CA VAL A 155 3.52 22.63 -24.40
C VAL A 155 2.79 23.98 -24.48
N VAL A 156 2.77 24.77 -23.41
CA VAL A 156 2.15 26.11 -23.43
C VAL A 156 2.97 27.08 -24.30
N SER A 157 4.31 27.01 -24.23
CA SER A 157 5.20 27.89 -25.02
C SER A 157 5.16 27.54 -26.52
N SER A 158 5.05 26.25 -26.87
CA SER A 158 4.89 25.79 -28.26
C SER A 158 3.56 26.22 -28.89
N ARG A 159 2.48 26.36 -28.11
CA ARG A 159 1.19 26.88 -28.62
C ARG A 159 1.14 28.40 -28.75
N MET A 160 2.08 29.13 -28.13
CA MET A 160 2.17 30.60 -28.22
C MET A 160 3.00 31.10 -29.42
N LEU A 161 3.89 30.27 -30.00
CA LEU A 161 4.67 30.63 -31.20
C LEU A 161 3.89 30.53 -32.53
N ALA A 162 2.64 30.04 -32.51
CA ALA A 162 1.82 29.86 -33.71
C ALA A 162 0.89 31.04 -34.04
N VAL A 163 1.11 32.22 -33.46
CA VAL A 163 0.40 33.46 -33.83
C VAL A 163 1.44 34.50 -34.22
N ALA A 164 1.91 34.42 -35.48
CA ALA A 164 2.71 35.48 -36.08
C ALA A 164 1.79 36.59 -36.63
N PRO A 165 2.08 37.87 -36.36
CA PRO A 165 1.26 39.00 -36.77
C PRO A 165 1.45 39.33 -38.27
N LEU A 166 0.35 39.67 -38.94
CA LEU A 166 0.37 40.18 -40.31
C LEU A 166 0.82 41.65 -40.30
N GLU A 167 2.08 41.92 -40.67
CA GLU A 167 2.54 43.27 -41.01
C GLU A 167 3.26 43.29 -42.37
N THR A 168 2.52 43.80 -43.36
CA THR A 168 2.91 44.88 -44.27
C THR A 168 4.40 45.09 -44.50
N ARG A 169 4.89 44.66 -45.66
CA ARG A 169 6.02 45.31 -46.34
C ARG A 169 5.74 45.47 -47.82
N GLY A 170 5.36 46.69 -48.19
CA GLY A 170 5.52 47.19 -49.54
C GLY A 170 7.01 47.24 -49.89
N GLY A 171 7.33 46.74 -51.07
CA GLY A 171 8.62 46.89 -51.73
C GLY A 171 8.34 46.99 -53.22
N LEU A 172 8.38 48.21 -53.73
CA LEU A 172 8.40 48.53 -55.15
C LEU A 172 9.57 47.78 -55.81
N GLU A 173 9.30 46.97 -56.82
CA GLU A 173 10.20 46.84 -57.97
C GLU A 173 9.42 47.12 -59.24
N ILE A 174 9.62 48.33 -59.73
CA ILE A 174 9.21 48.81 -61.04
C ILE A 174 10.44 48.63 -61.94
N SER A 175 10.32 47.89 -63.04
CA SER A 175 11.18 48.07 -64.21
C SER A 175 10.62 47.35 -65.44
N PRO A 176 10.99 47.79 -66.67
CA PRO A 176 10.02 48.52 -67.48
C PRO A 176 9.98 48.06 -68.95
N VAL A 177 9.16 48.76 -69.72
CA VAL A 177 9.23 48.90 -71.19
C VAL A 177 8.74 47.70 -72.01
N GLY A 178 7.70 47.99 -72.79
CA GLY A 178 7.02 47.02 -73.63
C GLY A 178 7.75 46.68 -74.93
N THR A 179 7.16 45.72 -75.64
CA THR A 179 7.26 45.60 -77.09
C THR A 179 5.94 45.01 -77.59
N LEU A 180 5.37 45.71 -78.55
CA LEU A 180 4.18 45.37 -79.33
C LEU A 180 4.32 44.01 -79.99
N GLU A 181 3.28 43.18 -79.97
CA GLU A 181 2.90 42.48 -81.19
C GLU A 181 1.40 42.22 -81.24
N LEU A 182 0.77 42.97 -82.14
CA LEU A 182 -0.55 42.75 -82.68
C LEU A 182 -0.58 41.40 -83.39
N ARG A 183 -1.52 40.51 -83.03
CA ARG A 183 -1.88 39.38 -83.90
C ARG A 183 -3.40 39.39 -84.13
N PRO A 184 -3.88 39.67 -85.36
CA PRO A 184 -5.29 39.75 -85.67
C PRO A 184 -5.92 38.37 -85.94
N GLU A 185 -7.22 38.33 -85.67
CA GLU A 185 -8.34 37.57 -86.25
C GLU A 185 -8.08 36.27 -87.03
N THR A 186 -8.89 35.25 -86.75
CA THR A 186 -9.87 34.75 -87.73
C THR A 186 -11.04 34.05 -87.02
N ASP A 187 -12.23 34.58 -87.25
CA ASP A 187 -13.53 33.91 -87.24
C ASP A 187 -13.56 32.77 -88.28
N THR A 188 -14.18 31.63 -87.94
CA THR A 188 -14.65 30.50 -88.79
C THR A 188 -15.19 29.45 -87.80
N SER A 189 -16.49 29.31 -87.55
CA SER A 189 -17.59 28.83 -88.41
C SER A 189 -17.35 27.44 -89.03
N ASP A 190 -17.76 26.38 -88.33
CA ASP A 190 -18.20 25.08 -88.91
C ASP A 190 -18.78 24.24 -87.73
N GLY A 191 -19.95 23.60 -87.78
CA GLY A 191 -20.99 23.41 -88.78
C GLY A 191 -22.17 22.69 -88.11
#